data_AF-A0A0H2UNI2-F1
#
_entry.id   AF-A0A0H2UNI2-F1
#
_cell.length_a   1.000
_cell.length_b   1.000
_cell.length_c   1.000
_cell.angle_alpha   90.00
_cell.angle_beta   90.00
_cell.angle_gamma   90.00
#
_symmetry.space_group_name_H-M   'P 1'
#
loop_
_entity.id
_entity.type
_entity.pdbx_description
1 polymer ?
#
loop_
_entity_poly.entity_id
_entity_poly.type
_entity_poly.pdbx_seq_one_letter_code
_entity_poly.pdbx_strand_id
1 'polypeptide(L)'
;MVLSKYYGVADGMNVEGRGSANFIKDNVLITAAHNYYRHDYGKEADDIYVLPAVSPSQEPFGKIKVKEVRYLKEFRNLNSKDAREYDLALLILEEPIGAKLGTLGLPTSQKNLTGITVTITGYPSYNFKIHQMYTDKKQVLSDDGMFLDYQVDTLEGSSGSTVYDASHRVVGVHTLGDGANQINSAVKLNERNLPFIYSVLKGYSLEGWKKINGSWYHYRQHDKQTGWQEINDTWYYLDSSGKMLTDWQKVNGKWYYLNSNGAMVTGSQTIDGKVYNFASSGEWI
;
A
#
# COMPACT_ATOMS: atom_id res chain seq x y z
N MET A 1 -10.31 1.62 -1.24
CA MET A 1 -11.08 0.59 -0.52
C MET A 1 -10.17 -0.60 -0.20
N VAL A 2 -10.41 -1.30 0.90
CA VAL A 2 -9.75 -2.55 1.29
C VAL A 2 -10.74 -3.69 1.19
N LEU A 3 -10.31 -4.85 0.67
CA LEU A 3 -11.07 -6.10 0.68
C LEU A 3 -10.21 -7.20 1.30
N SER A 4 -10.77 -7.92 2.26
CA SER A 4 -10.07 -8.96 3.01
C SER A 4 -10.82 -10.26 2.93
N LYS A 5 -10.15 -11.34 2.54
CA LYS A 5 -10.77 -12.65 2.38
C LYS A 5 -10.34 -13.58 3.49
N TYR A 6 -11.33 -14.26 4.07
CA TYR A 6 -11.17 -15.27 5.09
C TYR A 6 -11.79 -16.57 4.59
N TYR A 7 -11.00 -17.62 4.42
CA TYR A 7 -11.46 -18.92 3.97
C TYR A 7 -11.78 -19.82 5.16
N GLY A 8 -12.96 -20.46 5.12
CA GLY A 8 -13.39 -21.49 6.06
C GLY A 8 -13.73 -21.03 7.49
N VAL A 9 -14.14 -19.78 7.70
CA VAL A 9 -14.27 -19.19 9.06
C VAL A 9 -15.69 -19.18 9.64
N ALA A 10 -16.71 -19.02 8.80
CA ALA A 10 -18.11 -18.94 9.26
C ALA A 10 -18.80 -20.27 8.93
N ASP A 11 -18.72 -21.23 9.86
CA ASP A 11 -19.22 -22.60 9.65
C ASP A 11 -18.64 -23.27 8.40
N GLY A 12 -17.36 -23.04 8.14
CA GLY A 12 -16.65 -23.54 6.95
C GLY A 12 -16.87 -22.71 5.68
N MET A 13 -17.62 -21.62 5.73
CA MET A 13 -17.82 -20.72 4.59
C MET A 13 -16.72 -19.65 4.46
N ASN A 14 -16.54 -19.18 3.23
CA ASN A 14 -15.65 -18.06 2.91
C ASN A 14 -16.36 -16.73 3.18
N VAL A 15 -15.64 -15.79 3.80
CA VAL A 15 -16.13 -14.45 4.13
C VAL A 15 -15.24 -13.40 3.48
N GLU A 16 -15.84 -12.34 2.95
CA GLU A 16 -15.12 -11.15 2.47
C GLU A 16 -15.49 -9.95 3.36
N GLY A 17 -14.48 -9.34 3.97
CA GLY A 17 -14.59 -8.09 4.70
C GLY A 17 -14.30 -6.89 3.80
N ARG A 18 -14.91 -5.75 4.12
CA ARG A 18 -14.65 -4.46 3.50
C ARG A 18 -14.06 -3.51 4.53
N GLY A 19 -13.11 -2.70 4.09
CA GLY A 19 -12.57 -1.59 4.84
C GLY A 19 -12.09 -0.45 3.96
N SER A 20 -11.36 0.46 4.59
CA SER A 20 -10.82 1.68 4.03
C SER A 20 -9.33 1.78 4.34
N ALA A 21 -8.60 2.47 3.48
CA ALA A 21 -7.18 2.74 3.66
C ALA A 21 -6.79 3.95 2.80
N ASN A 22 -5.70 4.61 3.15
CA ASN A 22 -5.16 5.71 2.36
C ASN A 22 -3.64 5.62 2.27
N PHE A 23 -3.06 6.13 1.18
CA PHE A 23 -1.61 6.15 1.00
C PHE A 23 -0.97 7.17 1.95
N ILE A 24 0.05 6.72 2.68
CA ILE A 24 0.94 7.56 3.51
C ILE A 24 2.38 7.56 2.97
N LYS A 25 2.62 6.75 1.94
CA LYS A 25 3.80 6.70 1.09
C LYS A 25 3.39 6.02 -0.21
N ASP A 26 4.21 6.15 -1.24
CA ASP A 26 3.90 5.69 -2.59
C ASP A 26 3.49 4.21 -2.71
N ASN A 27 3.98 3.33 -1.84
CA ASN A 27 3.56 1.92 -1.81
C ASN A 27 3.04 1.47 -0.45
N VAL A 28 2.77 2.40 0.48
CA VAL A 28 2.32 2.08 1.84
C VAL A 28 1.02 2.79 2.12
N LEU A 29 0.01 2.01 2.50
CA LEU A 29 -1.27 2.52 2.98
C LEU A 29 -1.39 2.28 4.48
N ILE A 30 -2.14 3.16 5.15
CA ILE A 30 -2.54 2.99 6.54
C ILE A 30 -4.01 2.58 6.62
N THR A 31 -4.34 1.68 7.55
CA THR A 31 -5.69 1.12 7.74
C THR A 31 -5.88 0.62 9.17
N ALA A 32 -7.08 0.17 9.52
CA ALA A 32 -7.37 -0.51 10.78
C ALA A 32 -6.77 -1.93 10.75
N ALA A 33 -6.17 -2.39 11.85
CA ALA A 33 -5.59 -3.73 11.91
C ALA A 33 -6.66 -4.83 11.81
N HIS A 34 -7.88 -4.56 12.27
CA HIS A 34 -8.98 -5.52 12.14
C HIS A 34 -9.48 -5.73 10.71
N ASN A 35 -9.06 -4.90 9.75
CA ASN A 35 -9.25 -5.21 8.34
C ASN A 35 -8.38 -6.40 7.92
N TYR A 36 -7.31 -6.72 8.65
CA TYR A 36 -6.43 -7.86 8.35
C TYR A 36 -6.62 -9.01 9.35
N TYR A 37 -6.56 -8.76 10.66
CA TYR A 37 -6.74 -9.78 11.69
C TYR A 37 -8.10 -9.68 12.38
N ARG A 38 -8.91 -10.73 12.36
CA ARG A 38 -10.22 -10.76 13.04
C ARG A 38 -10.13 -11.61 14.29
N HIS A 39 -10.39 -10.99 15.45
CA HIS A 39 -10.48 -11.71 16.72
C HIS A 39 -11.60 -12.76 16.72
N ASP A 40 -12.73 -12.46 16.09
CA ASP A 40 -13.86 -13.40 15.96
C ASP A 40 -13.48 -14.71 15.26
N TYR A 41 -12.50 -14.65 14.35
CA TYR A 41 -11.99 -15.81 13.61
C TYR A 41 -10.66 -16.34 14.19
N GLY A 42 -10.02 -15.60 15.09
CA GLY A 42 -8.68 -15.89 15.60
C GLY A 42 -7.59 -15.96 14.52
N LYS A 43 -7.79 -15.32 13.36
CA LYS A 43 -6.84 -15.41 12.23
C LYS A 43 -6.70 -14.12 11.42
N GLU A 44 -5.57 -14.07 10.72
CA GLU A 44 -5.28 -13.12 9.65
C GLU A 44 -6.08 -13.48 8.38
N ALA A 45 -6.31 -12.48 7.53
CA ALA A 45 -6.91 -12.67 6.22
C ALA A 45 -5.98 -13.51 5.33
N ASP A 46 -6.55 -14.47 4.61
CA ASP A 46 -5.81 -15.31 3.67
C ASP A 46 -5.35 -14.50 2.45
N ASP A 47 -6.17 -13.54 2.03
CA ASP A 47 -5.81 -12.56 1.01
C ASP A 47 -6.33 -11.17 1.41
N ILE A 48 -5.54 -10.14 1.13
CA ILE A 48 -5.97 -8.74 1.28
C ILE A 48 -5.64 -7.95 0.02
N TYR A 49 -6.59 -7.13 -0.41
CA TYR A 49 -6.53 -6.35 -1.63
C TYR A 49 -6.87 -4.90 -1.36
N VAL A 50 -6.31 -4.02 -2.18
CA VAL A 50 -6.73 -2.62 -2.26
C VAL A 50 -7.29 -2.33 -3.64
N LEU A 51 -8.33 -1.49 -3.67
CA LEU A 51 -8.89 -0.91 -4.89
C LEU A 51 -8.74 0.61 -4.78
N PRO A 52 -7.63 1.18 -5.27
CA PRO A 52 -7.37 2.61 -5.20
C PRO A 52 -8.31 3.41 -6.10
N ALA A 53 -8.84 4.52 -5.57
CA ALA A 53 -9.73 5.43 -6.29
C ALA A 53 -10.95 4.77 -6.97
N VAL A 54 -11.36 3.59 -6.50
CA VAL A 54 -12.56 2.91 -6.99
C VAL A 54 -13.78 3.79 -6.72
N SER A 55 -14.69 3.82 -7.69
CA SER A 55 -15.99 4.50 -7.64
C SER A 55 -17.09 3.49 -8.03
N PRO A 56 -18.38 3.85 -7.91
CA PRO A 56 -19.46 2.93 -8.29
C PRO A 56 -19.42 2.45 -9.75
N SER A 57 -18.76 3.19 -10.65
CA SER A 57 -18.72 2.90 -12.08
C SER A 57 -17.32 2.63 -12.63
N GLN A 58 -16.26 2.83 -11.84
CA GLN A 58 -14.88 2.75 -12.32
C GLN A 58 -13.94 2.11 -11.31
N GLU A 59 -12.97 1.35 -11.82
CA GLU A 59 -11.88 0.76 -11.06
C GLU A 59 -10.53 1.14 -11.71
N PRO A 60 -10.13 2.42 -11.63
CA PRO A 60 -9.08 2.99 -12.48
C PRO A 60 -7.69 2.36 -12.30
N PHE A 61 -7.41 1.82 -11.12
CA PHE A 61 -6.13 1.16 -10.81
C PHE A 61 -6.27 -0.36 -10.64
N GLY A 62 -7.47 -0.90 -10.87
CA GLY A 62 -7.76 -2.31 -10.66
C GLY A 62 -7.65 -2.75 -9.20
N LYS A 63 -7.81 -4.06 -9.01
CA LYS A 63 -7.67 -4.76 -7.75
C LYS A 63 -6.24 -5.21 -7.56
N ILE A 64 -5.56 -4.63 -6.58
CA ILE A 64 -4.15 -4.91 -6.29
C ILE A 64 -4.04 -5.77 -5.04
N LYS A 65 -3.32 -6.88 -5.14
CA LYS A 65 -3.01 -7.72 -3.98
C LYS A 65 -1.97 -7.02 -3.11
N VAL A 66 -2.21 -6.96 -1.81
CA VAL A 66 -1.24 -6.47 -0.84
C VAL A 66 -0.12 -7.51 -0.71
N LYS A 67 1.12 -7.04 -0.77
CA LYS A 67 2.32 -7.90 -0.67
C LYS A 67 2.59 -8.30 0.76
N GLU A 68 2.42 -7.36 1.67
CA GLU A 68 2.77 -7.52 3.07
C GLU A 68 1.88 -6.63 3.95
N VAL A 69 1.52 -7.13 5.12
CA VAL A 69 0.87 -6.36 6.17
C VAL A 69 1.81 -6.26 7.38
N ARG A 70 1.87 -5.07 7.98
CA ARG A 70 2.61 -4.80 9.22
C ARG A 70 1.67 -4.17 10.23
N TYR A 71 1.59 -4.76 11.42
CA TYR A 71 0.79 -4.24 12.53
C TYR A 71 1.43 -4.65 13.86
N LEU A 72 1.07 -3.96 14.94
CA LEU A 72 1.60 -4.26 16.28
C LEU A 72 1.02 -5.58 16.79
N LYS A 73 1.88 -6.49 17.25
CA LYS A 73 1.48 -7.85 17.71
C LYS A 73 0.50 -7.83 18.88
N GLU A 74 0.52 -6.76 19.67
CA GLU A 74 -0.39 -6.48 20.78
C GLU A 74 -1.83 -6.51 20.30
N PHE A 75 -2.11 -6.02 19.09
CA PHE A 75 -3.44 -6.09 18.49
C PHE A 75 -3.94 -7.53 18.44
N ARG A 76 -3.10 -8.51 18.10
CA ARG A 76 -3.48 -9.93 18.01
C ARG A 76 -3.50 -10.63 19.37
N ASN A 77 -2.61 -10.23 20.29
CA ASN A 77 -2.33 -10.99 21.50
C ASN A 77 -3.16 -10.54 22.71
N LEU A 78 -3.71 -9.33 22.67
CA LEU A 78 -4.57 -8.80 23.72
C LEU A 78 -6.03 -9.23 23.51
N ASN A 79 -6.84 -9.12 24.56
CA ASN A 79 -8.27 -9.30 24.42
C ASN A 79 -8.88 -8.15 23.59
N SER A 80 -10.08 -8.35 23.05
CA SER A 80 -10.72 -7.43 22.09
C SER A 80 -11.01 -6.03 22.63
N LYS A 81 -10.99 -5.81 23.96
CA LYS A 81 -11.12 -4.48 24.56
C LYS A 81 -9.78 -3.74 24.52
N ASP A 82 -8.73 -4.37 25.04
CA ASP A 82 -7.40 -3.75 25.16
C ASP A 82 -6.68 -3.67 23.79
N ALA A 83 -6.98 -4.58 22.87
CA ALA A 83 -6.45 -4.58 21.52
C ALA A 83 -6.82 -3.32 20.73
N ARG A 84 -7.93 -2.62 21.07
CA ARG A 84 -8.44 -1.48 20.30
C ARG A 84 -7.44 -0.33 20.17
N GLU A 85 -6.58 -0.13 21.17
CA GLU A 85 -5.52 0.89 21.12
C GLU A 85 -4.43 0.59 20.08
N TYR A 86 -4.34 -0.68 19.64
CA TYR A 86 -3.35 -1.19 18.70
C TYR A 86 -3.95 -1.46 17.32
N ASP A 87 -5.19 -1.04 17.09
CA ASP A 87 -5.96 -1.33 15.88
C ASP A 87 -5.51 -0.47 14.68
N LEU A 88 -4.25 -0.64 14.29
CA LEU A 88 -3.60 0.08 13.22
C LEU A 88 -2.67 -0.87 12.47
N ALA A 89 -2.81 -0.87 11.14
CA ALA A 89 -1.97 -1.65 10.26
C ALA A 89 -1.50 -0.81 9.07
N LEU A 90 -0.36 -1.25 8.51
CA LEU A 90 0.19 -0.76 7.27
C LEU A 90 0.08 -1.86 6.21
N LEU A 91 -0.49 -1.50 5.07
CA LEU A 91 -0.55 -2.36 3.88
C LEU A 91 0.57 -1.93 2.93
N ILE A 92 1.45 -2.85 2.60
CA ILE A 92 2.56 -2.62 1.68
C ILE A 92 2.23 -3.26 0.34
N LEU A 93 2.23 -2.43 -0.70
CA LEU A 93 2.08 -2.86 -2.08
C LEU A 93 3.44 -3.17 -2.70
N GLU A 94 3.41 -4.07 -3.68
CA GLU A 94 4.59 -4.36 -4.50
C GLU A 94 4.91 -3.19 -5.45
N GLU A 95 3.88 -2.50 -5.96
CA GLU A 95 4.01 -1.35 -6.85
C GLU A 95 3.75 -0.01 -6.14
N PRO A 96 4.48 1.06 -6.50
CA PRO A 96 4.31 2.40 -5.94
C PRO A 96 3.16 3.21 -6.53
N ILE A 97 1.95 2.68 -6.44
CA ILE A 97 0.77 3.29 -7.07
C ILE A 97 0.42 4.64 -6.43
N GLY A 98 0.74 4.84 -5.15
CA GLY A 98 0.59 6.08 -4.42
C GLY A 98 1.37 7.26 -5.00
N ALA A 99 2.49 7.03 -5.70
CA ALA A 99 3.22 8.11 -6.38
C ALA A 99 2.36 8.80 -7.46
N LYS A 100 1.42 8.05 -8.07
CA LYS A 100 0.48 8.57 -9.08
C LYS A 100 -0.78 9.17 -8.45
N LEU A 101 -1.15 8.72 -7.26
CA LEU A 101 -2.38 9.08 -6.57
C LEU A 101 -2.22 10.22 -5.56
N GLY A 102 -0.98 10.52 -5.18
CA GLY A 102 -0.68 11.35 -4.03
C GLY A 102 -0.74 10.58 -2.71
N THR A 103 -0.14 11.17 -1.69
CA THR A 103 -0.05 10.58 -0.35
C THR A 103 -0.45 11.62 0.70
N LEU A 104 -1.03 11.15 1.80
CA LEU A 104 -1.20 11.97 3.00
C LEU A 104 0.12 12.03 3.77
N GLY A 105 0.39 13.19 4.36
CA GLY A 105 1.53 13.38 5.24
C GLY A 105 1.34 12.70 6.60
N LEU A 106 2.41 12.68 7.39
CA LEU A 106 2.38 12.23 8.78
C LEU A 106 2.75 13.39 9.72
N PRO A 107 2.16 13.46 10.92
CA PRO A 107 2.47 14.49 11.91
C PRO A 107 3.83 14.20 12.54
N THR A 108 4.61 15.27 12.74
CA THR A 108 5.92 15.21 13.41
C THR A 108 5.83 15.45 14.92
N SER A 109 4.67 15.90 15.42
CA SER A 109 4.43 16.19 16.83
C SER A 109 2.96 15.96 17.18
N GLN A 110 2.71 15.63 18.44
CA GLN A 110 1.36 15.43 18.96
C GLN A 110 0.89 16.69 19.65
N LYS A 111 -0.20 17.25 19.14
CA LYS A 111 -0.98 18.26 19.82
C LYS A 111 -2.26 17.61 20.32
N ASN A 112 -2.87 18.19 21.35
CA ASN A 112 -4.26 17.88 21.65
C ASN A 112 -5.12 18.39 20.48
N LEU A 113 -6.01 17.54 19.99
CA LEU A 113 -6.84 17.82 18.81
C LEU A 113 -8.29 18.15 19.15
N THR A 114 -8.69 18.19 20.43
CA THR A 114 -10.04 18.59 20.83
C THR A 114 -10.43 19.96 20.24
N GLY A 115 -11.59 20.03 19.61
CA GLY A 115 -12.11 21.22 18.91
C GLY A 115 -11.51 21.44 17.51
N ILE A 116 -10.47 20.70 17.12
CA ILE A 116 -9.87 20.80 15.79
C ILE A 116 -10.76 20.09 14.77
N THR A 117 -10.98 20.74 13.63
CA THR A 117 -11.68 20.13 12.50
C THR A 117 -10.76 19.18 11.75
N VAL A 118 -11.19 17.94 11.62
CA VAL A 118 -10.53 16.87 10.86
C VAL A 118 -11.41 16.45 9.68
N THR A 119 -10.78 15.94 8.63
CA THR A 119 -11.46 15.32 7.50
C THR A 119 -11.37 13.80 7.64
N ILE A 120 -12.48 13.11 7.43
CA ILE A 120 -12.58 11.66 7.46
C ILE A 120 -12.98 11.20 6.06
N THR A 121 -12.16 10.34 5.44
CA THR A 121 -12.42 9.81 4.09
C THR A 121 -12.29 8.30 4.07
N GLY A 122 -13.29 7.63 3.48
CA GLY A 122 -13.30 6.17 3.35
C GLY A 122 -14.44 5.64 2.49
N TYR A 123 -14.75 4.35 2.66
CA TYR A 123 -15.70 3.57 1.87
C TYR A 123 -16.75 2.90 2.76
N PRO A 124 -17.56 3.67 3.52
CA PRO A 124 -18.72 3.13 4.22
C PRO A 124 -19.70 2.49 3.22
N SER A 125 -20.42 1.47 3.67
CA SER A 125 -21.30 0.71 2.80
C SER A 125 -22.49 0.10 3.54
N TYR A 126 -23.68 0.36 2.99
CA TYR A 126 -24.89 -0.42 3.28
C TYR A 126 -25.08 -1.58 2.29
N ASN A 127 -24.44 -1.48 1.11
CA ASN A 127 -24.51 -2.47 0.05
C ASN A 127 -23.10 -2.70 -0.51
N PHE A 128 -22.55 -3.87 -0.22
CA PHE A 128 -21.21 -4.28 -0.62
C PHE A 128 -20.99 -4.32 -2.15
N LYS A 129 -22.01 -4.15 -2.98
CA LYS A 129 -21.84 -3.99 -4.44
C LYS A 129 -21.51 -2.55 -4.86
N ILE A 130 -21.74 -1.56 -3.98
CA ILE A 130 -21.51 -0.15 -4.28
C ILE A 130 -20.15 0.26 -3.72
N HIS A 131 -19.25 0.72 -4.59
CA HIS A 131 -17.89 1.15 -4.25
C HIS A 131 -17.79 2.68 -4.16
N GLN A 132 -18.64 3.30 -3.34
CA GLN A 132 -18.67 4.76 -3.19
C GLN A 132 -17.73 5.21 -2.07
N MET A 133 -16.86 6.18 -2.37
CA MET A 133 -16.08 6.89 -1.36
C MET A 133 -16.91 8.02 -0.78
N TYR A 134 -16.82 8.22 0.52
CA TYR A 134 -17.44 9.34 1.23
C TYR A 134 -16.38 10.12 2.02
N THR A 135 -16.59 11.43 2.12
CA THR A 135 -15.75 12.36 2.86
C THR A 135 -16.63 13.26 3.70
N ASP A 136 -16.27 13.44 4.97
CA ASP A 136 -16.92 14.40 5.87
C ASP A 136 -15.87 15.17 6.69
N LYS A 137 -16.25 16.33 7.23
CA LYS A 137 -15.42 17.15 8.11
C LYS A 137 -16.11 17.32 9.45
N LYS A 138 -15.44 16.90 10.53
CA LYS A 138 -15.97 16.97 11.89
C LYS A 138 -14.97 17.60 12.84
N GLN A 139 -15.49 18.21 13.90
CA GLN A 139 -14.64 18.56 15.04
C GLN A 139 -14.37 17.31 15.87
N VAL A 140 -13.13 17.19 16.33
CA VAL A 140 -12.78 16.21 17.36
C VAL A 140 -13.42 16.66 18.68
N LEU A 141 -14.24 15.80 19.25
CA LEU A 141 -14.97 16.04 20.50
C LEU A 141 -14.07 15.77 21.71
N SER A 142 -13.24 14.73 21.65
CA SER A 142 -12.26 14.38 22.67
C SER A 142 -11.00 13.77 22.06
N ASP A 143 -9.89 13.98 22.77
CA ASP A 143 -8.57 13.43 22.51
C ASP A 143 -7.96 13.01 23.86
N ASP A 144 -7.95 11.70 24.13
CA ASP A 144 -7.40 11.12 25.36
C ASP A 144 -5.94 10.66 25.21
N GLY A 145 -5.32 10.93 24.06
CA GLY A 145 -3.99 10.49 23.67
C GLY A 145 -3.95 9.14 22.93
N MET A 146 -4.96 8.29 23.07
CA MET A 146 -5.09 7.01 22.37
C MET A 146 -6.16 7.05 21.29
N PHE A 147 -7.30 7.69 21.57
CA PHE A 147 -8.43 7.83 20.67
C PHE A 147 -8.76 9.29 20.38
N LEU A 148 -9.28 9.51 19.18
CA LEU A 148 -9.95 10.74 18.78
C LEU A 148 -11.42 10.42 18.59
N ASP A 149 -12.29 11.09 19.31
CA ASP A 149 -13.74 10.91 19.18
C ASP A 149 -14.37 12.02 18.35
N TYR A 150 -15.37 11.67 17.55
CA TYR A 150 -16.12 12.57 16.69
C TYR A 150 -17.48 11.96 16.33
N GLN A 151 -18.38 12.80 15.81
CA GLN A 151 -19.71 12.38 15.36
C GLN A 151 -19.75 12.39 13.84
N VAL A 152 -19.70 11.23 13.20
CA VAL A 152 -19.88 11.07 11.74
C VAL A 152 -20.76 9.86 11.49
N ASP A 153 -21.58 9.90 10.44
CA ASP A 153 -22.34 8.73 10.04
C ASP A 153 -21.37 7.65 9.55
N THR A 154 -21.36 6.50 10.22
CA THR A 154 -20.50 5.38 9.84
C THR A 154 -21.32 4.12 9.59
N LEU A 155 -20.83 3.32 8.65
CA LEU A 155 -21.38 2.03 8.28
C LEU A 155 -20.22 1.03 8.18
N GLU A 156 -20.55 -0.25 8.01
CA GLU A 156 -19.54 -1.26 7.66
C GLU A 156 -18.69 -0.79 6.47
N GLY A 157 -17.38 -1.05 6.50
CA GLY A 157 -16.43 -0.54 5.52
C GLY A 157 -15.77 0.79 5.89
N SER A 158 -16.30 1.55 6.85
CA SER A 158 -15.62 2.74 7.40
C SER A 158 -14.31 2.38 8.10
N SER A 159 -14.15 1.17 8.61
CA SER A 159 -12.94 0.68 9.26
C SER A 159 -11.68 0.96 8.46
N GLY A 160 -10.75 1.72 9.03
CA GLY A 160 -9.53 2.15 8.37
C GLY A 160 -9.63 3.47 7.59
N SER A 161 -10.77 4.17 7.67
CA SER A 161 -10.91 5.52 7.09
C SER A 161 -9.88 6.44 7.74
N THR A 162 -9.14 7.19 6.93
CA THR A 162 -8.14 8.10 7.46
C THR A 162 -8.79 9.36 7.99
N VAL A 163 -8.40 9.73 9.21
CA VAL A 163 -8.72 11.01 9.84
C VAL A 163 -7.49 11.90 9.68
N TYR A 164 -7.62 13.03 8.98
CA TYR A 164 -6.49 13.92 8.69
C TYR A 164 -6.83 15.39 8.91
N ASP A 165 -5.80 16.17 9.25
CA ASP A 165 -5.93 17.59 9.52
C ASP A 165 -6.00 18.44 8.23
N ALA A 166 -6.17 19.76 8.41
CA ALA A 166 -6.24 20.72 7.30
C ALA A 166 -4.93 20.81 6.48
N SER A 167 -3.82 20.28 6.98
CA SER A 167 -2.53 20.18 6.27
C SER A 167 -2.36 18.82 5.59
N HIS A 168 -3.43 18.03 5.47
CA HIS A 168 -3.42 16.69 4.87
C HIS A 168 -2.47 15.72 5.57
N ARG A 169 -2.34 15.83 6.90
CA ARG A 169 -1.57 14.88 7.71
C ARG A 169 -2.52 13.94 8.43
N VAL A 170 -2.27 12.63 8.34
CA VAL A 170 -3.05 11.62 9.07
C VAL A 170 -2.85 11.82 10.56
N VAL A 171 -3.92 12.09 11.31
CA VAL A 171 -3.90 12.22 12.77
C VAL A 171 -4.53 11.03 13.48
N GLY A 172 -5.26 10.19 12.75
CA GLY A 172 -5.79 8.93 13.25
C GLY A 172 -6.39 8.06 12.17
N VAL A 173 -6.79 6.85 12.56
CA VAL A 173 -7.43 5.85 11.71
C VAL A 173 -8.74 5.44 12.37
N HIS A 174 -9.87 5.63 11.68
CA HIS A 174 -11.19 5.25 12.18
C HIS A 174 -11.28 3.74 12.41
N THR A 175 -11.71 3.31 13.60
CA THR A 175 -11.73 1.90 14.00
C THR A 175 -12.99 1.49 14.73
N LEU A 176 -13.71 2.42 15.36
CA LEU A 176 -14.82 2.12 16.25
C LEU A 176 -16.02 3.03 15.98
N GLY A 177 -17.21 2.47 16.14
CA GLY A 177 -18.47 3.20 16.23
C GLY A 177 -19.28 2.71 17.43
N ASP A 178 -19.78 3.64 18.24
CA ASP A 178 -20.75 3.45 19.29
C ASP A 178 -22.08 4.05 18.84
N GLY A 179 -22.93 3.20 18.24
CA GLY A 179 -24.23 3.61 17.73
C GLY A 179 -25.21 4.09 18.81
N ALA A 180 -25.03 3.69 20.08
CA ALA A 180 -25.92 4.10 21.16
C ALA A 180 -25.69 5.57 21.55
N ASN A 181 -24.42 5.99 21.56
CA ASN A 181 -24.02 7.36 21.88
C ASN A 181 -23.75 8.22 20.63
N GLN A 182 -23.88 7.63 19.44
CA GLN A 182 -23.51 8.22 18.14
C GLN A 182 -22.05 8.72 18.10
N ILE A 183 -21.17 8.09 18.87
CA ILE A 183 -19.74 8.44 18.94
C ILE A 183 -18.97 7.51 18.02
N ASN A 184 -18.00 8.05 17.30
CA ASN A 184 -17.06 7.31 16.49
C ASN A 184 -15.66 7.63 16.94
N SER A 185 -14.77 6.63 16.90
CA SER A 185 -13.41 6.80 17.38
C SER A 185 -12.40 6.38 16.33
N ALA A 186 -11.31 7.13 16.26
CA ALA A 186 -10.09 6.73 15.57
C ALA A 186 -8.99 6.41 16.57
N VAL A 187 -8.19 5.38 16.28
CA VAL A 187 -6.86 5.24 16.91
C VAL A 187 -6.02 6.45 16.49
N LYS A 188 -5.59 7.25 17.47
CA LYS A 188 -4.76 8.44 17.26
C LYS A 188 -3.36 8.04 16.83
N LEU A 189 -2.77 8.77 15.88
CA LEU A 189 -1.34 8.68 15.66
C LEU A 189 -0.60 9.34 16.82
N ASN A 190 0.11 8.53 17.59
CA ASN A 190 0.72 8.92 18.85
C ASN A 190 2.15 8.38 19.01
N GLU A 191 2.74 8.58 20.18
CA GLU A 191 4.15 8.29 20.44
C GLU A 191 4.46 6.79 20.41
N ARG A 192 3.41 5.97 20.55
CA ARG A 192 3.49 4.51 20.46
C ARG A 192 3.59 4.04 19.01
N ASN A 193 2.70 4.54 18.13
CA ASN A 193 2.58 4.01 16.77
C ASN A 193 3.39 4.78 15.72
N LEU A 194 3.69 6.08 15.91
CA LEU A 194 4.49 6.85 14.95
C LEU A 194 5.89 6.26 14.73
N PRO A 195 6.68 5.88 15.76
CA PRO A 195 7.98 5.24 15.54
C PRO A 195 7.88 3.94 14.73
N PHE A 196 6.85 3.14 15.00
CA PHE A 196 6.57 1.93 14.22
C PHE A 196 6.30 2.28 12.74
N ILE A 197 5.43 3.25 12.48
CA ILE A 197 5.11 3.68 11.10
C ILE A 197 6.37 4.18 10.39
N TYR A 198 7.13 5.09 10.99
CA TYR A 198 8.35 5.62 10.39
C TYR A 198 9.41 4.53 10.14
N SER A 199 9.52 3.54 11.03
CA SER A 199 10.44 2.41 10.83
C SER A 199 10.09 1.60 9.58
N VAL A 200 8.81 1.36 9.34
CA VAL A 200 8.32 0.68 8.13
C VAL A 200 8.61 1.57 6.93
N LEU A 201 8.23 2.86 6.97
CA LEU A 201 8.45 3.77 5.84
C LEU A 201 9.93 3.92 5.46
N LYS A 202 10.86 3.83 6.40
CA LYS A 202 12.31 3.90 6.12
C LYS A 202 12.82 2.68 5.34
N GLY A 203 12.27 1.50 5.60
CA GLY A 203 12.65 0.25 4.93
C GLY A 203 12.14 0.15 3.48
N TYR A 204 11.09 0.89 3.14
CA TYR A 204 10.47 0.85 1.81
C TYR A 204 10.92 2.04 0.96
N SER A 205 12.07 1.89 0.27
CA SER A 205 12.47 2.79 -0.81
C SER A 205 11.95 2.27 -2.15
N LEU A 206 11.46 3.16 -3.00
CA LEU A 206 11.10 2.82 -4.37
C LEU A 206 12.27 2.75 -5.32
N GLU A 207 13.39 3.35 -4.94
CA GLU A 207 14.55 3.46 -5.82
C GLU A 207 15.16 2.09 -6.11
N GLY A 208 15.74 1.98 -7.30
CA GLY A 208 16.50 0.82 -7.73
C GLY A 208 15.66 -0.32 -8.28
N TRP A 209 16.24 -1.51 -8.25
CA TRP A 209 15.64 -2.73 -8.78
C TRP A 209 14.49 -3.25 -7.92
N LYS A 210 13.34 -3.51 -8.56
CA LYS A 210 12.16 -4.12 -7.96
C LYS A 210 11.71 -5.31 -8.79
N LYS A 211 11.51 -6.45 -8.12
CA LYS A 211 10.87 -7.61 -8.72
C LYS A 211 9.37 -7.53 -8.44
N ILE A 212 8.58 -7.38 -9.50
CA ILE A 212 7.12 -7.23 -9.47
C ILE A 212 6.51 -8.30 -10.36
N ASN A 213 5.65 -9.16 -9.82
CA ASN A 213 5.03 -10.26 -10.58
C ASN A 213 6.04 -11.10 -11.39
N GLY A 214 7.20 -11.38 -10.79
CA GLY A 214 8.26 -12.18 -11.42
C GLY A 214 9.19 -11.44 -12.39
N SER A 215 8.86 -10.20 -12.76
CA SER A 215 9.66 -9.38 -13.68
C SER A 215 10.45 -8.31 -12.93
N TRP A 216 11.66 -7.98 -13.40
CA TRP A 216 12.47 -6.90 -12.85
C TRP A 216 12.13 -5.57 -13.50
N TYR A 217 12.09 -4.53 -12.68
CA TYR A 217 11.87 -3.13 -13.06
C TYR A 217 12.91 -2.29 -12.34
N HIS A 218 13.37 -1.21 -12.96
CA HIS A 218 14.19 -0.23 -12.27
C HIS A 218 13.39 1.05 -12.08
N TYR A 219 13.47 1.64 -10.88
CA TYR A 219 12.83 2.89 -10.54
C TYR A 219 13.89 3.95 -10.22
N ARG A 220 13.70 5.15 -10.76
CA ARG A 220 14.46 6.36 -10.38
C ARG A 220 13.49 7.49 -10.16
N GLN A 221 13.64 8.25 -9.08
CA GLN A 221 12.77 9.38 -8.76
C GLN A 221 11.28 9.00 -8.80
N HIS A 222 10.95 7.84 -8.23
CA HIS A 222 9.58 7.28 -8.23
C HIS A 222 9.02 6.84 -9.61
N ASP A 223 9.75 7.05 -10.70
CA ASP A 223 9.34 6.66 -12.05
C ASP A 223 9.95 5.33 -12.49
N LYS A 224 9.09 4.50 -13.10
CA LYS A 224 9.50 3.26 -13.74
C LYS A 224 10.31 3.60 -15.00
N GLN A 225 11.54 3.09 -15.08
CA GLN A 225 12.43 3.37 -16.19
C GLN A 225 12.12 2.49 -17.40
N THR A 226 12.44 2.97 -18.60
CA THR A 226 12.27 2.26 -19.89
C THR A 226 13.49 2.48 -20.79
N GLY A 227 13.68 1.65 -21.81
CA GLY A 227 14.79 1.73 -22.75
C GLY A 227 16.13 1.32 -22.14
N TRP A 228 17.23 1.80 -22.73
CA TRP A 228 18.59 1.57 -22.25
C TRP A 228 18.83 2.31 -20.94
N GLN A 229 19.32 1.59 -19.93
CA GLN A 229 19.60 2.11 -18.61
C GLN A 229 20.99 1.68 -18.15
N GLU A 230 21.86 2.65 -17.89
CA GLU A 230 23.13 2.40 -17.20
C GLU A 230 22.91 2.49 -15.69
N ILE A 231 23.23 1.40 -14.99
CA ILE A 231 23.03 1.24 -13.55
C ILE A 231 24.28 0.53 -13.00
N ASN A 232 25.04 1.24 -12.16
CA ASN A 232 26.31 0.76 -11.59
C ASN A 232 27.25 0.21 -12.68
N ASP A 233 27.55 1.04 -13.68
CA ASP A 233 28.44 0.73 -14.81
C ASP A 233 28.02 -0.50 -15.66
N THR A 234 26.76 -0.92 -15.54
CA THR A 234 26.19 -2.03 -16.31
C THR A 234 24.98 -1.55 -17.10
N TRP A 235 24.91 -1.91 -18.39
CA TRP A 235 23.78 -1.59 -19.26
C TRP A 235 22.71 -2.66 -19.20
N TYR A 236 21.46 -2.21 -19.10
CA TYR A 236 20.25 -3.02 -19.13
C TYR A 236 19.28 -2.43 -20.15
N TYR A 237 18.41 -3.26 -20.73
CA TYR A 237 17.30 -2.78 -21.55
C TYR A 237 15.97 -3.11 -20.88
N LEU A 238 15.17 -2.08 -20.64
CA LEU A 238 13.82 -2.19 -20.13
C LEU A 238 12.83 -1.94 -21.28
N ASP A 239 11.81 -2.77 -21.44
CA ASP A 239 10.81 -2.58 -22.51
C ASP A 239 9.91 -1.34 -22.26
N SER A 240 8.93 -1.12 -23.13
CA SER A 240 7.98 0.00 -23.00
C SER A 240 7.08 -0.08 -21.76
N SER A 241 6.93 -1.27 -21.17
CA SER A 241 6.24 -1.47 -19.88
C SER A 241 7.19 -1.30 -18.68
N GLY A 242 8.49 -1.13 -18.94
CA GLY A 242 9.60 -1.03 -17.98
C GLY A 242 10.16 -2.36 -17.52
N LYS A 243 9.73 -3.49 -18.10
CA LYS A 243 10.23 -4.81 -17.74
C LYS A 243 11.64 -5.00 -18.29
N MET A 244 12.55 -5.43 -17.42
CA MET A 244 13.91 -5.81 -17.79
C MET A 244 13.88 -7.02 -18.71
N LEU A 245 14.53 -6.89 -19.86
CA LEU A 245 14.67 -7.95 -20.83
C LEU A 245 15.95 -8.75 -20.57
N THR A 246 15.94 -9.99 -21.05
CA THR A 246 17.08 -10.91 -21.10
C THR A 246 17.18 -11.45 -22.53
N ASP A 247 18.24 -12.17 -22.82
CA ASP A 247 18.50 -12.86 -24.09
C ASP A 247 18.65 -11.90 -25.27
N TRP A 248 18.43 -12.40 -26.48
CA TRP A 248 18.58 -11.65 -27.73
C TRP A 248 17.51 -10.56 -27.86
N GLN A 249 17.95 -9.31 -28.02
CA GLN A 249 17.07 -8.15 -28.18
C GLN A 249 17.43 -7.37 -29.45
N LYS A 250 16.41 -7.07 -30.27
CA LYS A 250 16.57 -6.22 -31.45
C LYS A 250 16.08 -4.81 -31.14
N VAL A 251 17.00 -3.87 -31.01
CA VAL A 251 16.70 -2.47 -30.67
C VAL A 251 17.19 -1.58 -31.80
N ASN A 252 16.31 -0.76 -32.36
CA ASN A 252 16.63 0.17 -33.46
C ASN A 252 17.37 -0.49 -34.64
N GLY A 253 16.98 -1.72 -35.00
CA GLY A 253 17.56 -2.47 -36.12
C GLY A 253 18.84 -3.26 -35.80
N LYS A 254 19.43 -3.06 -34.62
CA LYS A 254 20.66 -3.74 -34.18
C LYS A 254 20.36 -4.81 -33.14
N TRP A 255 21.18 -5.86 -33.11
CA TRP A 255 21.04 -6.96 -32.17
C TRP A 255 21.98 -6.79 -30.98
N TYR A 256 21.46 -7.09 -29.81
CA TYR A 256 22.15 -7.08 -28.53
C TYR A 256 21.82 -8.39 -27.80
N TYR A 257 22.69 -8.79 -26.88
CA TYR A 257 22.39 -9.90 -25.98
C TYR A 257 22.49 -9.44 -24.53
N LEU A 258 21.41 -9.66 -23.79
CA LEU A 258 21.36 -9.42 -22.34
C LEU A 258 21.48 -10.77 -21.63
N ASN A 259 22.37 -10.91 -20.67
CA ASN A 259 22.51 -12.19 -19.95
C ASN A 259 21.29 -12.46 -19.04
N SER A 260 21.30 -13.59 -18.32
CA SER A 260 20.20 -13.98 -17.42
C SER A 260 19.90 -12.99 -16.29
N ASN A 261 20.85 -12.11 -15.96
CA ASN A 261 20.67 -11.03 -14.98
C ASN A 261 20.28 -9.70 -15.65
N GLY A 262 20.06 -9.69 -16.97
CA GLY A 262 19.71 -8.53 -17.78
C GLY A 262 20.89 -7.65 -18.21
N ALA A 263 22.11 -8.01 -17.83
CA ALA A 263 23.29 -7.21 -18.16
C ALA A 263 23.69 -7.41 -19.63
N MET A 264 23.89 -6.30 -20.34
CA MET A 264 24.35 -6.29 -21.73
C MET A 264 25.77 -6.84 -21.82
N VAL A 265 25.96 -7.82 -22.72
CA VAL A 265 27.28 -8.40 -22.96
C VAL A 265 28.04 -7.59 -24.03
N THR A 266 29.36 -7.62 -23.92
CA THR A 266 30.30 -7.07 -24.91
C THR A 266 31.41 -8.08 -25.19
N GLY A 267 32.18 -7.89 -26.26
CA GLY A 267 33.30 -8.77 -26.61
C GLY A 267 32.86 -10.14 -27.14
N SER A 268 33.77 -11.12 -27.08
CA SER A 268 33.50 -12.48 -27.55
C SER A 268 32.76 -13.29 -26.48
N GLN A 269 31.58 -13.83 -26.83
CA GLN A 269 30.68 -14.54 -25.92
C GLN A 269 30.25 -15.87 -26.53
N THR A 270 30.10 -16.91 -25.71
CA THR A 270 29.52 -18.19 -26.15
C THR A 270 28.07 -18.28 -25.67
N ILE A 271 27.13 -18.33 -26.62
CA ILE A 271 25.67 -18.37 -26.38
C ILE A 271 25.15 -19.62 -27.11
N ASP A 272 24.49 -20.52 -26.38
CA ASP A 272 23.98 -21.80 -26.90
C ASP A 272 25.01 -22.60 -27.72
N GLY A 273 26.26 -22.62 -27.25
CA GLY A 273 27.37 -23.34 -27.88
C GLY A 273 27.96 -22.67 -29.13
N LYS A 274 27.55 -21.45 -29.46
CA LYS A 274 28.06 -20.66 -30.59
C LYS A 274 28.77 -19.40 -30.10
N VAL A 275 29.86 -19.03 -30.77
CA VAL A 275 30.62 -17.80 -30.46
C VAL A 275 30.05 -16.62 -31.23
N TYR A 276 29.76 -15.53 -30.53
CA TYR A 276 29.30 -14.25 -31.06
C TYR A 276 30.22 -13.14 -30.57
N ASN A 277 30.48 -12.13 -31.41
CA ASN A 277 31.29 -10.98 -31.03
C ASN A 277 30.41 -9.74 -30.93
N PHE A 278 30.55 -8.99 -29.85
CA PHE A 278 29.81 -7.76 -29.61
C PHE A 278 30.77 -6.59 -29.49
N ALA A 279 30.41 -5.45 -30.08
CA ALA A 279 31.13 -4.20 -29.92
C ALA A 279 31.15 -3.74 -28.44
N SER A 280 31.96 -2.73 -28.11
CA SER A 280 31.94 -2.10 -26.77
C SER A 280 30.59 -1.44 -26.47
N SER A 281 29.83 -1.07 -27.50
CA SER A 281 28.43 -0.60 -27.39
C SER A 281 27.41 -1.73 -27.25
N GLY A 282 27.85 -3.00 -27.23
CA GLY A 282 27.00 -4.19 -27.11
C GLY A 282 26.32 -4.66 -28.40
N GLU A 283 26.53 -3.96 -29.52
CA GLU A 283 25.99 -4.34 -30.82
C GLU A 283 26.66 -5.63 -31.32
N TRP A 284 25.89 -6.63 -31.75
CA TRP A 284 26.40 -7.83 -32.40
C TRP A 284 27.04 -7.49 -33.76
N ILE A 285 28.27 -7.98 -33.97
CA ILE A 285 29.11 -7.76 -35.16
C ILE A 285 29.65 -9.08 -35.76
#